data_AF-A0A9D4PXD2-F1
#
_entry.id   AF-A0A9D4PXD2-F1
#
_cell.length_a   1.000
_cell.length_b   1.000
_cell.length_c   1.000
_cell.angle_alpha   90.00
_cell.angle_beta   90.00
_cell.angle_gamma   90.00
#
_symmetry.space_group_name_H-M   'P 1'
#
loop_
_entity.id
_entity.type
_entity.pdbx_description
1 polymer ?
#
loop_
_entity_poly.entity_id
_entity_poly.type
_entity_poly.pdbx_seq_one_letter_code
_entity_poly.pdbx_strand_id
1 'polypeptide(L)'
;MYCRISDRGGGIPHEHLGQIMQYHFSTAGSYEGQYDGGLLGTMMNSPTDGPAGGPMHGFGFGLPTSRAYAEYLGGTLTFETLQGIGTDVYLRLRHIDGKCESFRI
;
A
#
# COMPACT_ATOMS: atom_id res chain seq x y z
N MET A 1 -1.45 19.63 3.41
CA MET A 1 -0.49 19.03 2.46
C MET A 1 -1.23 18.02 1.59
N TYR A 2 -0.89 17.95 0.30
CA TYR A 2 -1.44 17.00 -0.66
C TYR A 2 -0.29 16.39 -1.45
N CYS A 3 -0.30 15.06 -1.61
CA CYS A 3 0.64 14.31 -2.41
C CYS A 3 -0.13 13.31 -3.29
N ARG A 4 0.16 13.29 -4.58
CA ARG A 4 -0.32 12.27 -5.52
C ARG A 4 0.86 11.43 -5.98
N ILE A 5 0.70 10.12 -5.88
CA ILE A 5 1.66 9.14 -6.39
C ILE A 5 0.96 8.40 -7.52
N SER A 6 1.53 8.44 -8.72
CA SER A 6 0.95 7.87 -9.93
C SER A 6 1.88 6.82 -10.50
N ASP A 7 1.35 5.65 -10.85
CA ASP A 7 2.09 4.58 -11.51
C ASP A 7 1.48 4.18 -12.87
N ARG A 8 2.21 3.35 -13.61
CA ARG A 8 1.77 2.70 -14.85
C ARG A 8 1.94 1.17 -14.77
N GLY A 9 1.69 0.61 -13.59
CA GLY A 9 1.89 -0.80 -13.26
C GLY A 9 0.74 -1.72 -13.63
N GLY A 10 -0.21 -1.28 -14.47
CA GLY A 10 -1.35 -2.09 -14.90
C GLY A 10 -2.58 -2.04 -13.98
N GLY A 11 -2.53 -1.30 -12.88
CA GLY A 11 -3.68 -1.07 -12.01
C GLY A 11 -4.10 -2.28 -11.16
N ILE A 12 -5.15 -2.10 -10.36
CA ILE A 12 -5.68 -3.11 -9.46
C ILE A 12 -6.86 -3.81 -10.12
N PRO A 13 -6.89 -5.16 -10.18
CA PRO A 13 -8.05 -5.91 -10.67
C PRO A 13 -9.33 -5.60 -9.88
N HIS A 14 -10.45 -5.45 -10.58
CA HIS A 14 -11.74 -5.10 -9.94
C HIS A 14 -12.18 -6.10 -8.85
N GLU A 15 -11.83 -7.38 -8.99
CA GLU A 15 -12.09 -8.43 -8.00
C GLU A 15 -11.42 -8.18 -6.64
N HIS A 16 -10.28 -7.48 -6.62
CA HIS A 16 -9.51 -7.24 -5.41
C HIS A 16 -9.85 -5.91 -4.72
N LEU A 17 -10.60 -5.01 -5.36
CA LEU A 17 -10.88 -3.66 -4.82
C LEU A 17 -11.53 -3.69 -3.43
N GLY A 18 -12.35 -4.69 -3.13
CA GLY A 18 -12.97 -4.85 -1.81
C GLY A 18 -12.01 -5.37 -0.73
N GLN A 19 -10.82 -5.85 -1.11
CA GLN A 19 -9.88 -6.56 -0.24
C GLN A 19 -8.57 -5.79 -0.01
N ILE A 20 -8.17 -4.88 -0.90
CA ILE A 20 -6.88 -4.17 -0.82
C ILE A 20 -6.65 -3.37 0.49
N MET A 21 -7.72 -3.00 1.19
CA MET A 21 -7.66 -2.33 2.49
C MET A 21 -7.75 -3.28 3.69
N GLN A 22 -7.84 -4.58 3.47
CA GLN A 22 -7.84 -5.56 4.55
C GLN A 22 -6.41 -5.84 4.98
N TYR A 23 -6.17 -5.88 6.29
CA TYR A 23 -4.89 -6.35 6.82
C TYR A 23 -4.64 -7.80 6.36
N HIS A 24 -3.37 -8.11 6.10
CA HIS A 24 -2.91 -9.40 5.57
C HIS A 24 -3.30 -9.71 4.12
N PHE A 25 -4.08 -8.87 3.44
CA PHE A 25 -4.30 -9.05 2.01
C PHE A 25 -3.04 -8.68 1.23
N SER A 26 -2.53 -9.61 0.44
CA SER A 26 -1.40 -9.40 -0.46
C SER A 26 -1.55 -10.27 -1.70
N THR A 27 -1.30 -9.70 -2.87
CA THR A 27 -1.24 -10.44 -4.14
C THR A 27 0.12 -11.12 -4.34
N ALA A 28 1.03 -11.00 -3.36
CA ALA A 28 2.39 -11.48 -3.47
C ALA A 28 2.57 -12.99 -3.61
N GLY A 29 1.82 -13.74 -2.81
CA GLY A 29 1.84 -15.21 -2.87
C GLY A 29 1.23 -15.78 -4.15
N SER A 30 0.62 -14.96 -5.01
CA SER A 30 0.06 -15.41 -6.28
C SER A 30 1.12 -15.48 -7.40
N TYR A 31 2.23 -14.77 -7.27
CA TYR A 31 3.30 -14.74 -8.28
C TYR A 31 4.60 -15.41 -7.85
N GLU A 32 4.88 -15.52 -6.55
CA GLU A 32 6.00 -16.31 -6.06
C GLU A 32 5.55 -17.75 -5.81
N GLY A 33 6.13 -18.69 -6.58
CA GLY A 33 5.81 -20.10 -6.49
C GLY A 33 5.89 -20.63 -5.06
N GLN A 34 4.93 -21.51 -4.72
CA GLN A 34 4.79 -22.28 -3.47
C GLN A 34 6.09 -22.38 -2.65
N TYR A 35 6.31 -21.45 -1.73
CA TYR A 35 7.17 -21.70 -0.58
C TYR A 35 6.30 -22.36 0.49
N ASP A 36 6.56 -23.64 0.73
CA ASP A 36 5.85 -24.60 1.58
C ASP A 36 5.83 -24.25 3.10
N GLY A 37 6.00 -22.98 3.47
CA GLY A 37 6.15 -22.57 4.88
C GLY A 37 5.26 -21.41 5.36
N GLY A 38 4.41 -20.84 4.49
CA GLY A 38 3.55 -19.70 4.85
C GLY A 38 4.33 -18.47 5.35
N LEU A 39 3.66 -17.61 6.12
CA LEU A 39 4.23 -16.37 6.69
C LEU A 39 5.55 -16.60 7.45
N LEU A 40 5.61 -17.68 8.22
CA LEU A 40 6.77 -18.07 9.02
C LEU A 40 7.92 -18.55 8.11
N GLY A 41 7.61 -19.37 7.11
CA GLY A 41 8.57 -19.87 6.13
C GLY A 41 9.25 -18.77 5.33
N THR A 42 8.50 -17.76 4.85
CA THR A 42 9.08 -16.61 4.15
C THR A 42 10.00 -15.78 5.06
N MET A 43 9.63 -15.61 6.34
CA MET A 43 10.50 -14.94 7.33
C MET A 43 11.78 -15.72 7.63
N MET A 44 11.72 -17.06 7.65
CA MET A 44 12.87 -17.92 7.92
C MET A 44 13.78 -18.15 6.71
N ASN A 45 13.22 -18.16 5.48
CA ASN A 45 13.97 -18.43 4.25
C ASN A 45 14.46 -17.17 3.52
N SER A 46 14.09 -15.96 3.96
CA SER A 46 14.66 -14.74 3.39
C SER A 46 16.13 -14.64 3.84
N PRO A 47 17.12 -14.80 2.95
CA PRO A 47 18.51 -14.70 3.35
C PRO A 47 18.77 -13.25 3.79
N THR A 48 19.21 -13.06 5.02
CA THR A 48 19.66 -11.78 5.58
C THR A 48 21.01 -11.34 5.01
N ASP A 49 21.24 -11.56 3.72
CA ASP A 49 22.46 -11.13 3.02
C ASP A 49 22.22 -9.77 2.36
N GLY A 50 22.27 -8.73 3.21
CA GLY A 50 22.35 -7.33 2.81
C GLY A 50 21.06 -6.51 2.99
N PRO A 51 21.15 -5.17 2.91
CA PRO A 51 20.03 -4.24 3.14
C PRO A 51 18.89 -4.34 2.10
N ALA A 52 19.01 -5.25 1.13
CA ALA A 52 18.09 -5.45 0.01
C ALA A 52 17.82 -6.95 -0.28
N GLY A 53 17.92 -7.83 0.73
CA GLY A 53 17.84 -9.29 0.53
C GLY A 53 16.44 -9.91 0.49
N GLY A 54 15.36 -9.14 0.67
CA GLY A 54 13.99 -9.64 0.76
C GLY A 54 13.04 -9.08 -0.30
N PRO A 55 11.88 -9.70 -0.54
CA PRO A 55 10.87 -9.18 -1.45
C PRO A 55 10.50 -7.73 -1.11
N MET A 56 10.34 -6.88 -2.12
CA MET A 56 10.02 -5.46 -1.92
C MET A 56 8.62 -5.26 -1.31
N HIS A 57 7.74 -6.26 -1.39
CA HIS A 57 6.43 -6.25 -0.76
C HIS A 57 6.50 -6.81 0.66
N GLY A 58 5.68 -6.26 1.56
CA GLY A 58 5.47 -6.82 2.88
C GLY A 58 4.35 -7.87 2.93
N PHE A 59 3.82 -8.08 4.12
CA PHE A 59 2.78 -9.07 4.42
C PHE A 59 1.36 -8.51 4.32
N GLY A 60 1.11 -7.52 3.46
CA GLY A 60 -0.24 -6.94 3.30
C GLY A 60 -0.67 -5.95 4.40
N PHE A 61 0.28 -5.26 5.02
CA PHE A 61 -0.01 -4.24 6.05
C PHE A 61 0.11 -2.80 5.57
N GLY A 62 0.82 -2.57 4.46
CA GLY A 62 1.21 -1.22 4.03
C GLY A 62 0.03 -0.27 3.83
N LEU A 63 -0.86 -0.59 2.89
CA LEU A 63 -2.03 0.24 2.56
C LEU A 63 -2.94 0.54 3.76
N PRO A 64 -3.44 -0.45 4.52
CA PRO A 64 -4.31 -0.17 5.66
C PRO A 64 -3.61 0.62 6.77
N THR A 65 -2.32 0.35 7.02
CA THR A 65 -1.54 1.08 8.03
C THR A 65 -1.32 2.54 7.61
N SER A 66 -0.96 2.79 6.35
CA SER A 66 -0.79 4.15 5.82
C SER A 66 -2.09 4.95 5.90
N ARG A 67 -3.24 4.33 5.63
CA ARG A 67 -4.55 4.98 5.81
C ARG A 67 -4.82 5.31 7.28
N ALA A 68 -4.58 4.38 8.20
CA ALA A 68 -4.77 4.62 9.62
C ALA A 68 -3.91 5.80 10.12
N TYR A 69 -2.65 5.90 9.67
CA TYR A 69 -1.80 7.05 9.98
C TYR A 69 -2.33 8.36 9.39
N ALA A 70 -2.78 8.35 8.12
CA ALA A 70 -3.33 9.54 7.49
C ALA A 70 -4.58 10.03 8.23
N GLU A 71 -5.50 9.13 8.57
CA GLU A 71 -6.74 9.44 9.31
C GLU A 71 -6.45 9.87 10.76
N TYR A 72 -5.47 9.26 11.43
CA TYR A 72 -5.04 9.66 12.78
C TYR A 72 -4.51 11.10 12.81
N LEU A 73 -3.71 11.48 11.81
CA LEU A 73 -3.27 12.86 11.60
C LEU A 73 -4.38 13.75 11.02
N GLY A 74 -5.56 13.18 10.81
CA GLY A 74 -6.77 13.87 10.40
C GLY A 74 -6.81 14.27 8.93
N GLY A 75 -5.97 13.61 8.15
CA GLY A 75 -5.98 13.57 6.71
C GLY A 75 -6.81 12.41 6.15
N THR A 76 -6.52 12.05 4.90
CA THR A 76 -7.16 10.95 4.17
C THR A 76 -6.16 10.30 3.23
N LEU A 77 -6.32 9.00 2.97
CA LEU A 77 -5.62 8.26 1.92
C LEU A 77 -6.68 7.62 1.00
N THR A 78 -6.70 8.00 -0.27
CA THR A 78 -7.62 7.44 -1.27
C THR A 78 -6.83 6.99 -2.49
N PHE A 79 -7.44 6.17 -3.34
CA PHE A 79 -6.82 5.71 -4.57
C PHE A 79 -7.84 5.56 -5.68
N GLU A 80 -7.38 5.85 -6.89
CA GLU A 80 -8.10 5.71 -8.14
C GLU A 80 -7.27 4.79 -9.01
N THR A 81 -7.87 3.73 -9.52
CA THR A 81 -7.14 2.71 -10.28
C THR A 81 -7.85 2.43 -11.59
N LEU A 82 -7.04 2.29 -12.63
CA LEU A 82 -7.47 1.96 -13.97
C LEU A 82 -6.85 0.61 -14.33
N GLN A 83 -7.65 -0.45 -14.24
CA GLN A 83 -7.20 -1.79 -14.60
C GLN A 83 -6.70 -1.81 -16.05
N GLY A 84 -5.50 -2.37 -16.24
CA GLY A 84 -4.76 -2.38 -17.50
C GLY A 84 -3.86 -1.16 -17.73
N ILE A 85 -3.91 -0.12 -16.87
CA ILE A 85 -3.13 1.11 -17.03
C ILE A 85 -2.24 1.39 -15.83
N GLY A 86 -2.81 1.62 -14.65
CA GLY A 86 -2.06 2.08 -13.47
C GLY A 86 -2.95 2.53 -12.32
N THR A 87 -2.33 2.96 -11.24
CA THR A 87 -3.02 3.48 -10.04
C THR A 87 -2.49 4.85 -9.64
N ASP A 88 -3.39 5.70 -9.21
CA ASP A 88 -3.11 6.97 -8.54
C ASP A 88 -3.49 6.85 -7.06
N VAL A 89 -2.56 7.16 -6.17
CA VAL A 89 -2.79 7.24 -4.72
C VAL A 89 -2.72 8.70 -4.28
N TYR A 90 -3.74 9.13 -3.55
CA TYR A 90 -3.91 10.50 -3.06
C TYR A 90 -3.79 10.52 -1.54
N LEU A 91 -2.72 11.14 -1.05
CA LEU A 91 -2.52 11.40 0.37
C LEU A 91 -2.81 12.87 0.67
N ARG A 92 -3.73 13.11 1.59
CA ARG A 92 -4.04 14.43 2.13
C ARG A 92 -3.74 14.42 3.61
N LEU A 93 -2.98 15.38 4.09
CA LEU A 93 -2.68 15.56 5.52
C LEU A 93 -3.03 16.99 5.94
N ARG A 94 -3.50 17.16 7.18
CA ARG A 94 -3.70 18.50 7.76
C ARG A 94 -2.37 19.17 8.06
N HIS A 95 -2.37 20.50 8.04
CA HIS A 95 -1.24 21.27 8.52
C HIS A 95 -1.27 21.30 10.05
N ILE A 96 -0.12 21.08 10.68
CA ILE A 96 0.01 21.03 12.15
C ILE A 96 -0.37 22.38 12.78
N ASP A 97 -0.16 23.47 12.04
CA ASP A 97 -0.24 24.82 12.57
C ASP A 97 -1.66 25.42 12.54
N GLY A 98 -2.65 24.71 11.98
CA GLY A 98 -4.06 25.16 11.88
C GLY A 98 -4.31 26.40 10.99
N LYS A 99 -3.26 27.05 10.48
CA LYS A 99 -3.33 28.35 9.76
C LYS A 99 -3.71 28.29 8.29
N CYS A 100 -3.73 27.10 7.68
CA CYS A 100 -3.98 26.96 6.25
C CYS A 100 -5.29 26.22 6.03
N GLU A 101 -6.24 26.87 5.36
CA GLU A 101 -7.43 26.24 4.80
C GLU A 101 -7.02 24.95 4.09
N SER A 102 -7.58 23.84 4.55
CA SER A 102 -7.30 22.55 3.95
C SER A 102 -7.87 22.59 2.53
N PHE A 103 -7.02 22.67 1.50
CA PHE A 103 -7.42 22.76 0.10
C PHE A 103 -8.64 21.86 -0.16
N ARG A 104 -9.76 22.51 -0.50
CA ARG A 104 -11.01 21.91 -0.98
C ARG A 104 -10.91 21.95 -2.50
N ILE A 105 -10.95 20.80 -3.13
CA ILE A 105 -11.11 20.63 -4.58
C ILE A 105 -12.44 19.94 -4.78
#